data_AF-T0XWY0-F1
#
_entry.id   AF-T0XWY0-F1
#
_cell.length_a   1.000
_cell.length_b   1.000
_cell.length_c   1.000
_cell.angle_alpha   90.00
_cell.angle_beta   90.00
_cell.angle_gamma   90.00
#
_symmetry.space_group_name_H-M   'P 1'
#
loop_
_entity.id
_entity.type
_entity.pdbx_description
1 polymer ?
#
loop_
_entity_poly.entity_id
_entity_poly.type
_entity_poly.pdbx_seq_one_letter_code
_entity_poly.pdbx_strand_id
1 'polypeptide(L)'
;MADIRGNLVFVLHAHLPYVRHPEHDIFLEENWFFEGLIETYLPLLAMFDRLKRDGVRFRITMTLSPTLVSMMEDPLLMGRFEKRLSLLRELSEREAVRTRGTEFEGVARFYRDHLEFLERVYREDLERNLPRAFRRHMESGSLEGITCGATHGFLPFLQEVPGSAEAQVRVGVSTFRRVFGRAPQGIWLPECAYYEGLDRILRKEGLRFFFMEAHGLLYADPRPPAGVYAPLVTPSGVWAFGRDPESSRQVWSAKEGYPGDFAYRDFYRDIGYDLDYDYVRPYLHTDGPRGMTGLKYHRITGPTDQKEV
;
A
#
# COMPACT_ATOMS: atom_id res chain seq x y z
N MET A 1 33.42 -10.06 7.14
CA MET A 1 32.24 -9.37 6.57
C MET A 1 31.73 -10.27 5.46
N ALA A 2 30.42 -10.51 5.38
CA ALA A 2 29.86 -11.23 4.23
C ALA A 2 30.19 -10.45 2.96
N ASP A 3 30.62 -11.15 1.91
CA ASP A 3 30.96 -10.55 0.62
C ASP A 3 29.69 -9.95 -0.01
N ILE A 4 29.67 -8.63 -0.21
CA ILE A 4 28.49 -7.91 -0.71
C ILE A 4 28.40 -8.14 -2.21
N ARG A 5 27.46 -9.00 -2.63
CA ARG A 5 27.24 -9.32 -4.06
C ARG A 5 26.47 -8.25 -4.84
N GLY A 6 25.80 -7.34 -4.15
CA GLY A 6 24.97 -6.28 -4.75
C GLY A 6 24.03 -5.64 -3.72
N ASN A 7 23.22 -4.68 -4.18
CA ASN A 7 22.18 -4.05 -3.37
C ASN A 7 20.81 -4.33 -3.98
N LEU A 8 19.83 -4.64 -3.13
CA LEU A 8 18.43 -4.79 -3.50
C LEU A 8 17.60 -3.73 -2.79
N VAL A 9 16.78 -3.00 -3.54
CA VAL A 9 15.92 -1.94 -3.00
C VAL A 9 14.47 -2.27 -3.32
N PHE A 10 13.70 -2.63 -2.29
CA PHE A 10 12.24 -2.70 -2.40
C PHE A 10 11.65 -1.31 -2.23
N VAL A 11 10.80 -0.92 -3.19
CA VAL A 11 10.06 0.35 -3.16
C VAL A 11 8.56 0.03 -3.19
N LEU A 12 7.90 0.20 -2.05
CA LEU A 12 6.47 -0.03 -1.91
C LEU A 12 5.72 1.30 -2.11
N HIS A 13 4.98 1.44 -3.20
CA HIS A 13 4.19 2.65 -3.46
C HIS A 13 2.81 2.55 -2.81
N ALA A 14 2.63 3.11 -1.61
CA ALA A 14 1.33 3.14 -0.95
C ALA A 14 0.58 4.45 -1.24
N HIS A 15 -0.53 4.30 -1.94
CA HIS A 15 -1.39 5.39 -2.35
C HIS A 15 -2.85 4.94 -2.40
N LEU A 16 -3.74 5.83 -1.96
CA LEU A 16 -5.15 5.81 -2.27
C LEU A 16 -5.60 7.25 -2.59
N PRO A 17 -6.57 7.45 -3.49
CA PRO A 17 -7.21 8.76 -3.66
C PRO A 17 -7.84 9.21 -2.34
N TYR A 18 -8.01 10.52 -2.17
CA TYR A 18 -8.65 11.03 -0.97
C TYR A 18 -10.17 10.79 -1.05
N VAL A 19 -10.69 9.90 -0.22
CA VAL A 19 -12.11 9.56 -0.14
C VAL A 19 -12.59 9.84 1.27
N ARG A 20 -13.52 10.80 1.40
CA ARG A 20 -14.09 11.18 2.69
C ARG A 20 -15.46 11.82 2.48
N HIS A 21 -16.52 11.09 2.81
CA HIS A 21 -17.90 11.51 2.61
C HIS A 21 -18.66 11.55 3.93
N PRO A 22 -18.54 12.64 4.72
CA PRO A 22 -19.26 12.81 5.98
C PRO A 22 -20.78 12.90 5.82
N GLU A 23 -21.27 13.25 4.63
CA GLU A 23 -22.68 13.38 4.29
C GLU A 23 -23.41 12.04 4.15
N HIS A 24 -22.67 10.93 4.05
CA HIS A 24 -23.20 9.57 3.93
C HIS A 24 -22.80 8.72 5.12
N ASP A 25 -23.69 7.87 5.64
CA ASP A 25 -23.36 6.95 6.74
C ASP A 25 -22.45 5.79 6.27
N ILE A 26 -22.63 5.36 5.02
CA ILE A 26 -21.86 4.33 4.32
C ILE A 26 -21.50 4.90 2.95
N PHE A 27 -20.25 4.76 2.53
CA PHE A 27 -19.80 5.17 1.21
C PHE A 27 -18.86 4.10 0.65
N LEU A 28 -19.21 3.53 -0.50
CA LEU A 28 -18.58 2.31 -1.02
C LEU A 28 -17.06 2.44 -1.16
N GLU A 29 -16.60 3.58 -1.66
CA GLU A 29 -15.20 3.87 -1.96
C GLU A 29 -14.34 4.02 -0.70
N GLU A 30 -14.94 4.30 0.48
CA GLU A 30 -14.22 4.26 1.75
C GLU A 30 -13.77 2.83 2.10
N ASN A 31 -14.45 1.81 1.56
CA ASN A 31 -14.06 0.42 1.78
C ASN A 31 -12.66 0.11 1.23
N TRP A 32 -12.21 0.77 0.15
CA TRP A 32 -10.84 0.60 -0.37
C TRP A 32 -9.78 1.02 0.66
N PHE A 33 -10.07 2.07 1.44
CA PHE A 33 -9.21 2.50 2.53
C PHE A 33 -9.18 1.46 3.65
N PHE A 34 -10.34 0.95 4.07
CA PHE A 34 -10.42 -0.07 5.13
C PHE A 34 -9.76 -1.38 4.73
N GLU A 35 -9.98 -1.85 3.50
CA GLU A 35 -9.31 -3.04 2.94
C GLU A 35 -7.80 -2.84 2.89
N GLY A 36 -7.32 -1.68 2.45
CA GLY A 36 -5.89 -1.35 2.46
C GLY A 36 -5.27 -1.41 3.86
N LEU A 37 -5.99 -0.94 4.90
CA LEU A 37 -5.52 -1.04 6.29
C LEU A 37 -5.44 -2.50 6.75
N ILE A 38 -6.47 -3.31 6.50
CA ILE A 38 -6.58 -4.70 6.99
C ILE A 38 -5.64 -5.64 6.23
N GLU A 39 -5.66 -5.58 4.90
CA GLU A 39 -5.00 -6.56 4.04
C GLU A 39 -3.54 -6.18 3.74
N THR A 40 -3.12 -4.94 4.01
CA THR A 40 -1.77 -4.46 3.66
C THR A 40 -1.05 -3.72 4.79
N TYR A 41 -1.56 -2.58 5.25
CA TYR A 41 -0.75 -1.69 6.09
C TYR A 41 -0.53 -2.23 7.51
N LEU A 42 -1.57 -2.80 8.15
CA LEU A 42 -1.42 -3.45 9.45
C LEU A 42 -0.54 -4.71 9.37
N PRO A 43 -0.75 -5.64 8.42
CA PRO A 43 0.16 -6.77 8.22
C PRO A 43 1.61 -6.36 7.99
N LEU A 44 1.87 -5.30 7.20
CA LEU A 44 3.22 -4.82 6.94
C LEU A 44 3.90 -4.29 8.20
N LEU A 45 3.21 -3.46 9.00
CA LEU A 45 3.75 -2.96 10.26
C LEU A 45 4.03 -4.10 11.24
N ALA A 46 3.10 -5.05 11.35
CA ALA A 46 3.29 -6.25 12.18
C ALA A 46 4.50 -7.09 11.73
N MET A 47 4.70 -7.23 10.42
CA MET A 47 5.87 -7.89 9.85
C MET A 47 7.16 -7.14 10.17
N PHE A 48 7.18 -5.80 10.06
CA PHE A 48 8.35 -4.99 10.39
C PHE A 48 8.73 -5.11 11.87
N ASP A 49 7.74 -5.07 12.76
CA ASP A 49 7.96 -5.27 14.20
C ASP A 49 8.47 -6.68 14.50
N ARG A 50 7.94 -7.72 13.82
CA ARG A 50 8.44 -9.10 13.94
C ARG A 50 9.90 -9.21 13.49
N LEU A 51 10.24 -8.72 12.28
CA LEU A 51 11.61 -8.78 11.77
C LEU A 51 12.60 -8.09 12.71
N LYS A 52 12.21 -6.97 13.30
CA LYS A 52 13.03 -6.27 14.29
C LYS A 52 13.19 -7.10 15.58
N ARG A 53 12.12 -7.71 16.08
CA ARG A 53 12.14 -8.58 17.27
C ARG A 53 13.03 -9.80 17.06
N ASP A 54 13.03 -10.36 15.85
CA ASP A 54 13.84 -11.50 15.45
C ASP A 54 15.31 -11.14 15.15
N GLY A 55 15.69 -9.85 15.28
CA GLY A 55 17.03 -9.38 15.01
C GLY A 55 17.42 -9.36 13.52
N VAL A 56 16.44 -9.47 12.61
CA VAL A 56 16.67 -9.43 11.16
C VAL A 56 16.93 -8.00 10.72
N ARG A 57 18.10 -7.74 10.13
CA ARG A 57 18.43 -6.44 9.54
C ARG A 57 17.79 -6.31 8.16
N PHE A 58 16.76 -5.48 8.04
CA PHE A 58 16.10 -5.16 6.77
C PHE A 58 16.07 -3.65 6.51
N ARG A 59 15.91 -3.29 5.23
CA ARG A 59 15.65 -1.91 4.78
C ARG A 59 14.63 -1.95 3.65
N ILE A 60 13.56 -1.17 3.79
CA ILE A 60 12.51 -1.01 2.78
C ILE A 60 12.33 0.47 2.50
N THR A 61 12.10 0.85 1.26
CA THR A 61 11.64 2.18 0.88
C THR A 61 10.13 2.12 0.66
N MET A 62 9.38 3.08 1.19
CA MET A 62 7.93 3.11 1.02
C MET A 62 7.43 4.53 0.81
N THR A 63 6.65 4.72 -0.23
CA THR A 63 5.88 5.95 -0.44
C THR A 63 4.70 5.95 0.51
N LEU A 64 4.47 7.07 1.18
CA LEU A 64 3.23 7.34 1.90
C LEU A 64 2.60 8.59 1.29
N SER A 65 1.63 8.41 0.39
CA SER A 65 1.05 9.55 -0.32
C SER A 65 0.35 10.52 0.63
N PRO A 66 0.37 11.85 0.34
CA PRO A 66 -0.27 12.85 1.20
C PRO A 66 -1.77 12.59 1.42
N THR A 67 -2.49 12.12 0.40
CA THR A 67 -3.89 11.69 0.50
C THR A 67 -4.09 10.54 1.48
N LEU A 68 -3.26 9.49 1.40
CA LEU A 68 -3.35 8.30 2.23
C LEU A 68 -3.09 8.63 3.70
N VAL A 69 -2.00 9.35 3.99
CA VAL A 69 -1.68 9.72 5.38
C VAL A 69 -2.71 10.68 5.96
N SER A 70 -3.30 11.56 5.15
CA SER A 70 -4.37 12.45 5.60
C SER A 70 -5.62 11.66 5.98
N MET A 71 -5.95 10.58 5.26
CA MET A 71 -7.05 9.68 5.65
C MET A 71 -6.73 8.88 6.92
N MET A 72 -5.47 8.47 7.12
CA MET A 72 -5.02 7.81 8.36
C MET A 72 -5.04 8.73 9.58
N GLU A 73 -4.95 10.05 9.40
CA GLU A 73 -5.07 11.04 10.46
C GLU A 73 -6.52 11.49 10.73
N ASP A 74 -7.47 11.16 9.84
CA ASP A 74 -8.84 11.65 9.92
C ASP A 74 -9.67 10.84 10.95
N PRO A 75 -10.19 11.47 12.02
CA PRO A 75 -10.92 10.76 13.06
C PRO A 75 -12.24 10.12 12.60
N LEU A 76 -12.91 10.70 11.59
CA LEU A 76 -14.15 10.14 11.06
C LEU A 76 -13.85 8.82 10.34
N LEU A 77 -12.88 8.83 9.42
CA LEU A 77 -12.49 7.64 8.67
C LEU A 77 -11.93 6.55 9.58
N MET A 78 -11.08 6.91 10.55
CA MET A 78 -10.55 5.94 11.51
C MET A 78 -11.63 5.39 12.45
N GLY A 79 -12.63 6.18 12.82
CA GLY A 79 -13.81 5.69 13.56
C GLY A 79 -14.65 4.71 12.74
N ARG A 80 -14.85 4.98 11.44
CA ARG A 80 -15.54 4.06 10.51
C ARG A 80 -14.73 2.77 10.29
N PHE A 81 -13.41 2.88 10.19
CA PHE A 81 -12.51 1.74 10.12
C PHE A 81 -12.65 0.84 11.35
N GLU A 82 -12.67 1.40 12.56
CA GLU A 82 -12.84 0.61 13.80
C GLU A 82 -14.18 -0.14 13.81
N LYS A 83 -15.27 0.52 13.37
CA LYS A 83 -16.57 -0.15 13.20
C LYS A 83 -16.50 -1.27 12.19
N ARG A 84 -15.83 -1.05 11.05
CA ARG A 84 -15.63 -2.06 10.00
C ARG A 84 -14.87 -3.27 10.53
N LEU A 85 -13.77 -3.06 11.23
CA LEU A 85 -12.97 -4.13 11.83
C LEU A 85 -13.78 -4.94 12.85
N SER A 86 -14.56 -4.28 13.71
CA SER A 86 -15.44 -4.95 14.67
C SER A 86 -16.51 -5.82 13.99
N LEU A 87 -17.12 -5.34 12.90
CA LEU A 87 -18.10 -6.12 12.14
C LEU A 87 -17.46 -7.37 11.50
N LEU A 88 -16.24 -7.24 10.97
CA LEU A 88 -15.52 -8.38 10.40
C LEU A 88 -15.07 -9.39 11.46
N ARG A 89 -14.69 -8.93 12.67
CA ARG A 89 -14.44 -9.79 13.83
C ARG A 89 -15.66 -10.65 14.14
N GLU A 90 -16.82 -10.00 14.30
CA GLU A 90 -18.08 -10.69 14.58
C GLU A 90 -18.42 -11.72 13.48
N LEU A 91 -18.33 -11.32 12.21
CA LEU A 91 -18.57 -12.23 11.08
C LEU A 91 -17.61 -13.43 11.11
N SER A 92 -16.33 -13.20 11.38
CA SER A 92 -15.32 -14.28 11.43
C SER A 92 -15.56 -15.28 12.58
N GLU A 93 -16.08 -14.82 13.72
CA GLU A 93 -16.48 -15.68 14.82
C GLU A 93 -17.69 -16.54 14.45
N ARG A 94 -18.71 -15.93 13.82
CA ARG A 94 -19.89 -16.64 13.32
C ARG A 94 -19.51 -17.69 12.27
N GLU A 95 -18.62 -17.33 11.35
CA GLU A 95 -18.13 -18.22 10.31
C GLU A 95 -17.33 -19.39 10.89
N ALA A 96 -16.49 -19.17 11.90
CA ALA A 96 -15.75 -20.24 12.57
C ALA A 96 -16.68 -21.27 13.25
N VAL A 97 -17.88 -20.85 13.69
CA VAL A 97 -18.92 -21.77 14.19
C VAL A 97 -19.67 -22.44 13.04
N ARG A 98 -20.12 -21.68 12.05
CA ARG A 98 -20.95 -22.17 10.93
C ARG A 98 -20.22 -23.23 10.10
N THR A 99 -18.91 -23.07 9.92
CA THR A 99 -18.07 -23.95 9.09
C THR A 99 -17.49 -25.14 9.84
N ARG A 100 -17.83 -25.34 11.12
CA ARG A 100 -17.30 -26.45 11.92
C ARG A 100 -17.64 -27.81 11.31
N GLY A 101 -16.63 -28.66 11.13
CA GLY A 101 -16.76 -29.98 10.52
C GLY A 101 -16.85 -29.96 8.99
N THR A 102 -16.73 -28.79 8.35
CA THR A 102 -16.66 -28.68 6.88
C THR A 102 -15.23 -28.45 6.41
N GLU A 103 -14.99 -28.56 5.11
CA GLU A 103 -13.69 -28.23 4.48
C GLU A 103 -13.24 -26.78 4.73
N PHE A 104 -14.18 -25.86 5.00
CA PHE A 104 -13.90 -24.44 5.25
C PHE A 104 -13.47 -24.14 6.70
N GLU A 105 -13.55 -25.12 7.61
CA GLU A 105 -13.27 -24.89 9.04
C GLU A 105 -11.88 -24.28 9.28
N GLY A 106 -10.86 -24.79 8.57
CA GLY A 106 -9.49 -24.33 8.72
C GLY A 106 -9.32 -22.86 8.34
N VAL A 107 -9.84 -22.47 7.18
CA VAL A 107 -9.72 -21.09 6.68
C VAL A 107 -10.59 -20.11 7.45
N ALA A 108 -11.79 -20.50 7.89
CA ALA A 108 -12.63 -19.66 8.74
C ALA A 108 -11.97 -19.38 10.10
N ARG A 109 -11.36 -20.41 10.73
CA ARG A 109 -10.57 -20.22 11.95
C ARG A 109 -9.36 -19.32 11.71
N PHE A 110 -8.66 -19.46 10.58
CA PHE A 110 -7.57 -18.57 10.20
C PHE A 110 -8.03 -17.10 10.16
N TYR A 111 -9.14 -16.78 9.50
CA TYR A 111 -9.65 -15.40 9.44
C TYR A 111 -10.01 -14.85 10.82
N ARG A 112 -10.67 -15.66 11.66
CA ARG A 112 -10.94 -15.28 13.05
C ARG A 112 -9.63 -14.95 13.77
N ASP A 113 -8.67 -15.85 13.78
CA ASP A 113 -7.42 -15.63 14.53
C ASP A 113 -6.60 -14.46 13.94
N HIS A 114 -6.62 -14.30 12.62
CA HIS A 114 -5.94 -13.21 11.92
C HIS A 114 -6.54 -11.84 12.21
N LEU A 115 -7.87 -11.70 12.17
CA LEU A 115 -8.52 -10.43 12.49
C LEU A 115 -8.36 -10.07 13.97
N GLU A 116 -8.29 -11.07 14.87
CA GLU A 116 -7.98 -10.84 16.29
C GLU A 116 -6.58 -10.25 16.45
N PHE A 117 -5.63 -10.88 15.76
CA PHE A 117 -4.25 -10.44 15.73
C PHE A 117 -4.13 -9.01 15.20
N LEU A 118 -4.81 -8.68 14.09
CA LEU A 118 -4.77 -7.34 13.52
C LEU A 118 -5.42 -6.29 14.42
N GLU A 119 -6.52 -6.62 15.10
CA GLU A 119 -7.12 -5.72 16.08
C GLU A 119 -6.17 -5.46 17.26
N ARG A 120 -5.51 -6.50 17.77
CA ARG A 120 -4.51 -6.37 18.82
C ARG A 120 -3.35 -5.48 18.37
N VAL A 121 -2.79 -5.74 17.19
CA VAL A 121 -1.72 -4.91 16.60
C VAL A 121 -2.17 -3.44 16.54
N TYR A 122 -3.32 -3.18 15.93
CA TYR A 122 -3.83 -1.82 15.77
C TYR A 122 -4.06 -1.12 17.12
N ARG A 123 -4.71 -1.76 18.09
CA ARG A 123 -5.08 -1.14 19.36
C ARG A 123 -3.92 -1.04 20.35
N GLU A 124 -3.12 -2.09 20.47
CA GLU A 124 -2.08 -2.22 21.49
C GLU A 124 -0.71 -1.79 20.94
N ASP A 125 -0.22 -2.44 19.88
CA ASP A 125 1.15 -2.23 19.38
C ASP A 125 1.33 -0.87 18.68
N LEU A 126 0.28 -0.40 18.00
CA LEU A 126 0.28 0.88 17.27
C LEU A 126 -0.42 2.00 18.04
N GLU A 127 -1.07 1.71 19.17
CA GLU A 127 -1.87 2.67 19.94
C GLU A 127 -2.87 3.44 19.05
N ARG A 128 -3.49 2.75 18.08
CA ARG A 128 -4.43 3.30 17.09
C ARG A 128 -3.84 4.38 16.18
N ASN A 129 -2.52 4.43 16.01
CA ASN A 129 -1.84 5.48 15.23
C ASN A 129 -0.83 4.88 14.23
N LEU A 130 -1.31 4.56 13.03
CA LEU A 130 -0.48 4.01 11.96
C LEU A 130 0.65 4.98 11.53
N PRO A 131 0.41 6.29 11.33
CA PRO A 131 1.48 7.21 10.96
C PRO A 131 2.63 7.24 11.99
N ARG A 132 2.32 7.19 13.28
CA ARG A 132 3.34 7.09 14.35
C ARG A 132 4.15 5.81 14.25
N ALA A 133 3.53 4.68 13.90
CA ALA A 133 4.23 3.42 13.70
C ALA A 133 5.18 3.46 12.50
N PHE A 134 4.75 3.99 11.35
CA PHE A 134 5.65 4.21 10.21
C PHE A 134 6.82 5.12 10.61
N ARG A 135 6.55 6.22 11.33
CA ARG A 135 7.61 7.11 11.86
C ARG A 135 8.63 6.35 12.71
N ARG A 136 8.18 5.49 13.63
CA ARG A 136 9.05 4.66 14.49
C ARG A 136 10.00 3.78 13.66
N HIS A 137 9.51 3.20 12.57
CA HIS A 137 10.36 2.43 11.65
C HIS A 137 11.34 3.33 10.87
N MET A 138 10.92 4.54 10.48
CA MET A 138 11.82 5.52 9.86
C MET A 138 12.95 5.96 10.80
N GLU A 139 12.64 6.24 12.06
CA GLU A 139 13.62 6.61 13.08
C GLU A 139 14.61 5.48 13.37
N SER A 140 14.17 4.22 13.29
CA SER A 140 15.06 3.07 13.44
C SER A 140 15.94 2.79 12.22
N GLY A 141 15.66 3.42 11.08
CA GLY A 141 16.37 3.21 9.82
C GLY A 141 16.01 1.92 9.08
N SER A 142 14.96 1.20 9.52
CA SER A 142 14.43 0.02 8.81
C SER A 142 13.51 0.39 7.64
N LEU A 143 12.94 1.60 7.67
CA LEU A 143 12.07 2.15 6.63
C LEU A 143 12.62 3.50 6.14
N GLU A 144 12.82 3.67 4.84
CA GLU A 144 12.97 4.98 4.22
C GLU A 144 11.61 5.44 3.71
N GLY A 145 10.96 6.34 4.45
CA GLY A 145 9.69 6.94 4.03
C GLY A 145 9.92 8.05 3.01
N ILE A 146 9.23 7.95 1.87
CA ILE A 146 9.23 8.99 0.82
C ILE A 146 7.83 9.57 0.62
N THR A 147 7.77 10.77 0.05
CA THR A 147 6.49 11.44 -0.25
C THR A 147 6.05 11.20 -1.71
N CYS A 148 4.93 11.81 -2.10
CA CYS A 148 4.40 11.86 -3.45
C CYS A 148 3.86 13.28 -3.74
N GLY A 149 3.41 13.55 -4.96
CA GLY A 149 2.58 14.73 -5.23
C GLY A 149 1.34 14.76 -4.33
N ALA A 150 0.92 15.97 -3.93
CA ALA A 150 -0.18 16.22 -2.98
C ALA A 150 -1.42 15.35 -3.18
N THR A 151 -1.88 15.22 -4.42
CA THR A 151 -3.10 14.46 -4.77
C THR A 151 -2.82 13.36 -5.79
N HIS A 152 -1.55 12.94 -5.92
CA HIS A 152 -1.12 12.02 -6.98
C HIS A 152 -1.48 12.52 -8.39
N GLY A 153 -1.50 13.83 -8.61
CA GLY A 153 -1.78 14.40 -9.93
C GLY A 153 -0.68 14.08 -10.93
N PHE A 154 -1.03 13.66 -12.15
CA PHE A 154 -0.08 13.35 -13.22
C PHE A 154 0.70 14.61 -13.63
N LEU A 155 1.90 14.79 -13.05
CA LEU A 155 2.65 16.04 -13.08
C LEU A 155 2.94 16.58 -14.49
N PRO A 156 3.23 15.75 -15.52
CA PRO A 156 3.40 16.26 -16.88
C PRO A 156 2.18 17.00 -17.45
N PHE A 157 0.96 16.69 -17.03
CA PHE A 157 -0.22 17.45 -17.47
C PHE A 157 -0.40 18.76 -16.69
N LEU A 158 0.19 18.85 -15.51
CA LEU A 158 0.12 20.03 -14.66
C LEU A 158 1.19 21.08 -15.02
N GLN A 159 2.16 20.73 -15.88
CA GLN A 159 3.24 21.66 -16.27
C GLN A 159 2.73 22.85 -17.09
N GLU A 160 1.59 22.69 -17.79
CA GLU A 160 0.96 23.73 -18.61
C GLU A 160 0.51 24.94 -17.79
N VAL A 161 0.10 24.72 -16.53
CA VAL A 161 -0.32 25.79 -15.62
C VAL A 161 0.85 26.11 -14.69
N PRO A 162 1.45 27.31 -14.80
CA PRO A 162 2.61 27.67 -14.00
C PRO A 162 2.38 27.48 -12.50
N GLY A 163 3.30 26.77 -11.84
CA GLY A 163 3.26 26.53 -10.41
C GLY A 163 2.40 25.36 -9.94
N SER A 164 1.57 24.75 -10.79
CA SER A 164 0.72 23.61 -10.39
C SER A 164 1.53 22.38 -9.98
N ALA A 165 2.53 22.00 -10.78
CA ALA A 165 3.44 20.91 -10.42
C ALA A 165 4.28 21.24 -9.16
N GLU A 166 4.71 22.49 -9.01
CA GLU A 166 5.42 22.95 -7.82
C GLU A 166 4.55 22.87 -6.56
N ALA A 167 3.29 23.30 -6.65
CA ALA A 167 2.34 23.21 -5.55
C ALA A 167 2.10 21.75 -5.13
N GLN A 168 1.96 20.82 -6.08
CA GLN A 168 1.83 19.40 -5.80
C GLN A 168 3.03 18.85 -5.02
N VAL A 169 4.26 19.16 -5.45
CA VAL A 169 5.49 18.70 -4.78
C VAL A 169 5.63 19.35 -3.40
N ARG A 170 5.46 20.68 -3.31
CA ARG A 170 5.59 21.44 -2.06
C ARG A 170 4.60 20.98 -1.00
N VAL A 171 3.33 20.81 -1.36
CA VAL A 171 2.29 20.33 -0.44
C VAL A 171 2.58 18.88 -0.03
N GLY A 172 3.08 18.05 -0.94
CA GLY A 172 3.52 16.69 -0.60
C GLY A 172 4.66 16.66 0.42
N VAL A 173 5.68 17.49 0.24
CA VAL A 173 6.81 17.64 1.18
C VAL A 173 6.36 18.21 2.53
N SER A 174 5.53 19.25 2.52
CA SER A 174 5.04 19.89 3.75
C SER A 174 4.12 18.96 4.55
N THR A 175 3.26 18.19 3.87
CA THR A 175 2.39 17.18 4.49
C THR A 175 3.24 16.09 5.15
N PHE A 176 4.20 15.53 4.43
CA PHE A 176 5.11 14.52 5.00
C PHE A 176 5.85 15.07 6.23
N ARG A 177 6.36 16.32 6.16
CA ARG A 177 7.02 16.96 7.31
C ARG A 177 6.08 17.15 8.50
N ARG A 178 4.83 17.56 8.27
CA ARG A 178 3.81 17.74 9.31
C ARG A 178 3.52 16.42 10.03
N VAL A 179 3.33 15.34 9.28
CA VAL A 179 2.94 14.03 9.82
C VAL A 179 4.10 13.32 10.51
N PHE A 180 5.27 13.29 9.87
CA PHE A 180 6.40 12.48 10.32
C PHE A 180 7.49 13.27 11.06
N GLY A 181 7.36 14.60 11.18
CA GLY A 181 8.29 15.46 11.91
C GLY A 181 9.64 15.72 11.21
N ARG A 182 9.83 15.22 9.98
CA ARG A 182 11.05 15.42 9.18
C ARG A 182 10.73 15.57 7.71
N ALA A 183 11.60 16.26 6.97
CA ALA A 183 11.46 16.34 5.52
C ALA A 183 11.77 14.99 4.84
N PRO A 184 10.99 14.56 3.83
CA PRO A 184 11.33 13.40 3.03
C PRO A 184 12.61 13.68 2.23
N GLN A 185 13.43 12.65 2.02
CA GLN A 185 14.62 12.77 1.15
C GLN A 185 14.32 12.35 -0.29
N GLY A 186 13.29 11.54 -0.51
CA GLY A 186 12.87 11.10 -1.83
C GLY A 186 11.39 11.37 -2.11
N ILE A 187 11.03 11.22 -3.38
CA ILE A 187 9.66 11.31 -3.86
C ILE A 187 9.36 10.19 -4.84
N TRP A 188 8.17 9.60 -4.75
CA TRP A 188 7.57 8.88 -5.85
C TRP A 188 6.80 9.86 -6.73
N LEU A 189 7.21 10.01 -7.99
CA LEU A 189 6.45 10.81 -8.94
C LEU A 189 5.16 10.05 -9.28
N PRO A 190 3.98 10.69 -9.28
CA PRO A 190 2.73 10.06 -9.72
C PRO A 190 2.93 9.34 -11.05
N GLU A 191 2.68 8.04 -11.09
CA GLU A 191 2.91 7.15 -12.24
C GLU A 191 4.35 7.10 -12.78
N CYS A 192 5.36 7.41 -11.95
CA CYS A 192 6.74 7.63 -12.40
C CYS A 192 6.84 8.66 -13.54
N ALA A 193 5.84 9.55 -13.64
CA ALA A 193 5.68 10.46 -14.75
C ALA A 193 6.60 11.66 -14.59
N TYR A 194 7.59 11.73 -15.46
CA TYR A 194 8.62 12.75 -15.45
C TYR A 194 8.55 13.60 -16.72
N TYR A 195 8.88 14.89 -16.59
CA TYR A 195 9.11 15.80 -17.70
C TYR A 195 10.37 16.61 -17.43
N GLU A 196 11.00 17.10 -18.50
CA GLU A 196 12.26 17.83 -18.39
C GLU A 196 12.08 19.12 -17.56
N GLY A 197 12.97 19.34 -16.59
CA GLY A 197 12.90 20.48 -15.67
C GLY A 197 12.13 20.22 -14.37
N LEU A 198 11.41 19.10 -14.25
CA LEU A 198 10.77 18.70 -12.98
C LEU A 198 11.82 18.54 -11.85
N ASP A 199 13.02 18.06 -12.18
CA ASP A 199 14.14 17.90 -11.25
C ASP A 199 14.54 19.21 -10.54
N ARG A 200 14.37 20.37 -11.17
CA ARG A 200 14.59 21.69 -10.55
C ARG A 200 13.59 21.96 -9.43
N ILE A 201 12.32 21.59 -9.64
CA ILE A 201 11.26 21.69 -8.62
C ILE A 201 11.60 20.76 -7.46
N LEU A 202 12.00 19.52 -7.74
CA LEU A 202 12.38 18.55 -6.71
C LEU A 202 13.55 19.07 -5.88
N ARG A 203 14.60 19.58 -6.54
CA ARG A 203 15.78 20.14 -5.88
C ARG A 203 15.43 21.33 -4.99
N LYS A 204 14.58 22.24 -5.48
CA LYS A 204 14.11 23.42 -4.73
C LYS A 204 13.40 23.04 -3.44
N GLU A 205 12.60 21.97 -3.45
CA GLU A 205 11.89 21.46 -2.28
C GLU A 205 12.75 20.53 -1.40
N GLY A 206 14.06 20.42 -1.69
CA GLY A 206 15.04 19.68 -0.89
C GLY A 206 15.05 18.17 -1.12
N LEU A 207 14.35 17.69 -2.14
CA LEU A 207 14.32 16.27 -2.51
C LEU A 207 15.62 15.88 -3.21
N ARG A 208 16.12 14.70 -2.86
CA ARG A 208 17.41 14.17 -3.32
C ARG A 208 17.27 13.06 -4.34
N PHE A 209 16.17 12.31 -4.34
CA PHE A 209 15.97 11.24 -5.29
C PHE A 209 14.51 11.00 -5.67
N PHE A 210 14.30 10.36 -6.82
CA PHE A 210 13.01 9.88 -7.30
C PHE A 210 13.16 8.60 -8.12
N PHE A 211 12.03 8.01 -8.50
CA PHE A 211 11.95 6.79 -9.28
C PHE A 211 11.34 7.05 -10.67
N MET A 212 11.80 6.29 -11.65
CA MET A 212 11.36 6.32 -13.03
C MET A 212 11.09 4.90 -13.54
N GLU A 213 10.27 4.80 -14.59
CA GLU A 213 10.19 3.58 -15.38
C GLU A 213 11.54 3.32 -16.09
N ALA A 214 11.85 2.06 -16.38
CA ALA A 214 13.03 1.64 -17.13
C ALA A 214 13.27 2.45 -18.41
N HIS A 215 12.25 2.68 -19.25
CA HIS A 215 12.38 3.44 -20.50
C HIS A 215 12.83 4.88 -20.26
N GLY A 216 12.37 5.51 -19.17
CA GLY A 216 12.75 6.87 -18.83
C GLY A 216 14.24 7.01 -18.50
N LEU A 217 14.86 5.94 -18.01
CA LEU A 217 16.30 5.89 -17.77
C LEU A 217 17.07 5.38 -19.00
N LEU A 218 16.57 4.33 -19.66
CA LEU A 218 17.24 3.68 -20.80
C LEU A 218 17.32 4.56 -22.05
N TYR A 219 16.39 5.50 -22.21
CA TYR A 219 16.37 6.50 -23.29
C TYR A 219 16.90 7.87 -22.86
N ALA A 220 17.55 7.98 -21.69
CA ALA A 220 18.22 9.20 -21.30
C ALA A 220 19.37 9.55 -22.26
N ASP A 221 19.68 10.84 -22.36
CA ASP A 221 20.84 11.35 -23.11
C ASP A 221 21.84 12.02 -22.14
N PRO A 222 23.07 11.51 -21.99
CA PRO A 222 23.61 10.30 -22.62
C PRO A 222 23.01 9.01 -22.05
N ARG A 223 23.03 7.93 -22.85
CA ARG A 223 22.53 6.62 -22.43
C ARG A 223 23.31 6.08 -21.22
N PRO A 224 22.64 5.59 -20.15
CA PRO A 224 23.31 5.06 -18.97
C PRO A 224 24.11 3.79 -19.28
N PRO A 225 25.42 3.72 -18.96
CA PRO A 225 26.23 2.53 -19.23
C PRO A 225 25.82 1.31 -18.39
N ALA A 226 25.24 1.54 -17.20
CA ALA A 226 24.77 0.49 -16.29
C ALA A 226 23.27 0.17 -16.44
N GLY A 227 22.60 0.71 -17.48
CA GLY A 227 21.15 0.56 -17.64
C GLY A 227 20.39 1.06 -16.41
N VAL A 228 19.48 0.23 -15.87
CA VAL A 228 18.67 0.52 -14.68
C VAL A 228 19.34 0.13 -13.35
N TYR A 229 20.52 -0.49 -13.39
CA TYR A 229 21.18 -1.07 -12.21
C TYR A 229 22.10 -0.10 -11.47
N ALA A 230 22.19 1.16 -11.92
CA ALA A 230 22.79 2.25 -11.17
C ALA A 230 21.94 3.53 -11.37
N PRO A 231 21.81 4.37 -10.34
CA PRO A 231 21.06 5.61 -10.46
C PRO A 231 21.81 6.62 -11.34
N LEU A 232 21.05 7.49 -12.00
CA LEU A 232 21.57 8.67 -12.68
C LEU A 232 21.46 9.91 -11.80
N VAL A 233 22.26 10.93 -12.09
CA VAL A 233 22.16 12.25 -11.46
C VAL A 233 21.68 13.24 -12.51
N THR A 234 20.56 13.92 -12.26
CA THR A 234 20.07 14.97 -13.16
C THR A 234 20.99 16.20 -13.11
N PRO A 235 20.92 17.12 -14.09
CA PRO A 235 21.69 18.36 -14.06
C PRO A 235 21.47 19.20 -12.78
N SER A 236 20.28 19.11 -12.17
CA SER A 236 19.97 19.79 -10.89
C SER A 236 20.49 19.05 -9.64
N GLY A 237 21.19 17.91 -9.81
CA GLY A 237 21.79 17.13 -8.73
C GLY A 237 20.81 16.21 -7.99
N VAL A 238 19.70 15.80 -8.61
CA VAL A 238 18.72 14.87 -8.05
C VAL A 238 18.98 13.47 -8.62
N TRP A 239 18.94 12.44 -7.78
CA TRP A 239 19.18 11.06 -8.21
C TRP A 239 17.91 10.42 -8.79
N ALA A 240 18.01 9.81 -9.97
CA ALA A 240 16.93 9.08 -10.63
C ALA A 240 17.23 7.58 -10.61
N PHE A 241 16.34 6.79 -10.01
CA PHE A 241 16.43 5.33 -9.97
C PHE A 241 15.46 4.71 -10.99
N GLY A 242 15.95 3.78 -11.81
CA GLY A 242 15.11 3.06 -12.77
C GLY A 242 14.50 1.79 -12.17
N ARG A 243 13.29 1.45 -12.61
CA ARG A 243 12.66 0.16 -12.30
C ARG A 243 13.40 -0.99 -12.99
N ASP A 244 13.64 -2.08 -12.27
CA ASP A 244 14.08 -3.35 -12.86
C ASP A 244 12.88 -4.09 -13.49
N PRO A 245 12.83 -4.24 -14.83
CA PRO A 245 11.72 -4.91 -15.49
C PRO A 245 11.67 -6.43 -15.22
N GLU A 246 12.80 -7.09 -14.96
CA GLU A 246 12.85 -8.54 -14.75
C GLU A 246 12.20 -8.92 -13.43
N SER A 247 12.63 -8.29 -12.34
CA SER A 247 12.02 -8.47 -11.01
C SER A 247 10.53 -8.08 -11.01
N SER A 248 10.15 -7.02 -11.74
CA SER A 248 8.76 -6.59 -11.81
C SER A 248 7.86 -7.65 -12.46
N ARG A 249 8.31 -8.31 -13.54
CA ARG A 249 7.51 -9.34 -14.23
C ARG A 249 7.24 -10.54 -13.34
N GLN A 250 8.26 -10.99 -12.60
CA GLN A 250 8.15 -12.15 -11.69
C GLN A 250 7.20 -11.92 -10.52
N VAL A 251 7.10 -10.70 -10.01
CA VAL A 251 6.31 -10.41 -8.80
C VAL A 251 4.91 -9.89 -9.11
N TRP A 252 4.70 -9.21 -10.25
CA TRP A 252 3.42 -8.54 -10.55
C TRP A 252 2.53 -9.26 -11.58
N SER A 253 3.09 -10.18 -12.38
CA SER A 253 2.27 -10.91 -13.36
C SER A 253 1.46 -12.01 -12.68
N ALA A 254 0.13 -11.91 -12.69
CA ALA A 254 -0.74 -13.01 -12.25
C ALA A 254 -0.70 -14.22 -13.20
N LYS A 255 -0.11 -14.10 -14.39
CA LYS A 255 -0.01 -15.19 -15.38
C LYS A 255 1.35 -15.91 -15.33
N GLU A 256 2.41 -15.16 -15.09
CA GLU A 256 3.80 -15.65 -15.23
C GLU A 256 4.62 -15.47 -13.94
N GLY A 257 4.05 -14.79 -12.95
CA GLY A 257 4.69 -14.46 -11.69
C GLY A 257 4.07 -15.21 -10.52
N TYR A 258 4.65 -15.01 -9.34
CA TYR A 258 4.24 -15.71 -8.12
C TYR A 258 2.74 -15.60 -7.80
N PRO A 259 2.06 -14.43 -7.91
CA PRO A 259 0.68 -14.29 -7.46
C PRO A 259 -0.35 -15.20 -8.15
N GLY A 260 -0.01 -15.79 -9.31
CA GLY A 260 -0.88 -16.73 -10.03
C GLY A 260 -0.81 -18.18 -9.52
N ASP A 261 0.04 -18.47 -8.54
CA ASP A 261 0.23 -19.82 -8.02
C ASP A 261 -1.07 -20.40 -7.43
N PHE A 262 -1.32 -21.68 -7.69
CA PHE A 262 -2.54 -22.35 -7.29
C PHE A 262 -2.66 -22.58 -5.77
N ALA A 263 -1.59 -22.40 -5.02
CA ALA A 263 -1.62 -22.39 -3.56
C ALA A 263 -2.08 -21.03 -2.97
N TYR A 264 -2.20 -19.97 -3.77
CA TYR A 264 -2.62 -18.67 -3.29
C TYR A 264 -4.13 -18.48 -3.27
N ARG A 265 -4.58 -17.61 -2.35
CA ARG A 265 -5.97 -17.22 -2.15
C ARG A 265 -6.54 -16.58 -3.43
N ASP A 266 -7.70 -17.06 -3.87
CA ASP A 266 -8.43 -16.44 -4.97
C ASP A 266 -9.08 -15.12 -4.52
N PHE A 267 -8.71 -14.03 -5.19
CA PHE A 267 -9.22 -12.71 -4.84
C PHE A 267 -10.71 -12.52 -5.15
N TYR A 268 -11.25 -13.23 -6.12
CA TYR A 268 -12.60 -13.00 -6.65
C TYR A 268 -13.68 -13.89 -6.02
N ARG A 269 -13.30 -14.86 -5.17
CA ARG A 269 -14.26 -15.68 -4.41
C ARG A 269 -14.38 -15.19 -2.97
N ASP A 270 -15.54 -14.66 -2.63
CA ASP A 270 -15.81 -14.07 -1.32
C ASP A 270 -17.19 -14.50 -0.80
N ILE A 271 -17.30 -14.76 0.51
CA ILE A 271 -18.54 -15.22 1.11
C ILE A 271 -19.71 -14.22 0.96
N GLY A 272 -19.42 -12.94 0.73
CA GLY A 272 -20.42 -11.91 0.45
C GLY A 272 -21.20 -12.15 -0.84
N TYR A 273 -20.65 -12.93 -1.78
CA TYR A 273 -21.35 -13.39 -2.98
C TYR A 273 -21.93 -14.80 -2.83
N ASP A 274 -21.27 -15.67 -2.06
CA ASP A 274 -21.60 -17.09 -1.98
C ASP A 274 -22.71 -17.43 -0.99
N LEU A 275 -22.74 -16.75 0.17
CA LEU A 275 -23.66 -17.09 1.24
C LEU A 275 -25.02 -16.41 1.09
N ASP A 276 -25.98 -16.87 1.88
CA ASP A 276 -27.30 -16.24 1.98
C ASP A 276 -27.19 -14.72 2.23
N TYR A 277 -28.00 -13.95 1.50
CA TYR A 277 -27.89 -12.49 1.51
C TYR A 277 -28.24 -11.91 2.88
N ASP A 278 -29.30 -12.38 3.53
CA ASP A 278 -29.73 -11.84 4.82
C ASP A 278 -28.70 -12.14 5.92
N TYR A 279 -27.95 -13.25 5.78
CA TYR A 279 -26.84 -13.57 6.65
C TYR A 279 -25.66 -12.59 6.52
N VAL A 280 -25.23 -12.27 5.29
CA VAL A 280 -24.05 -11.41 5.06
C VAL A 280 -24.35 -9.92 5.02
N ARG A 281 -25.60 -9.53 4.71
CA ARG A 281 -26.03 -8.13 4.53
C ARG A 281 -25.55 -7.17 5.64
N PRO A 282 -25.63 -7.51 6.95
CA PRO A 282 -25.17 -6.61 8.01
C PRO A 282 -23.66 -6.30 7.97
N TYR A 283 -22.89 -7.13 7.26
CA TYR A 283 -21.43 -7.03 7.16
C TYR A 283 -20.96 -6.55 5.80
N LEU A 284 -21.87 -6.15 4.89
CA LEU A 284 -21.47 -5.52 3.64
C LEU A 284 -21.25 -4.03 3.86
N HIS A 285 -20.24 -3.46 3.19
CA HIS A 285 -20.03 -2.01 3.13
C HIS A 285 -20.64 -1.42 1.85
N THR A 286 -21.89 -1.78 1.61
CA THR A 286 -22.66 -1.41 0.42
C THR A 286 -24.05 -0.96 0.86
N ASP A 287 -24.68 -0.08 0.07
CA ASP A 287 -26.07 0.32 0.30
C ASP A 287 -27.04 -0.62 -0.44
N GLY A 288 -27.02 -1.90 -0.08
CA GLY A 288 -27.94 -2.93 -0.59
C GLY A 288 -27.36 -3.99 -1.55
N PRO A 289 -26.61 -3.66 -2.60
CA PRO A 289 -26.02 -4.69 -3.47
C PRO A 289 -25.07 -5.62 -2.73
N ARG A 290 -24.88 -6.85 -3.24
CA ARG A 290 -23.81 -7.74 -2.74
C ARG A 290 -22.43 -7.12 -2.97
N GLY A 291 -21.51 -7.36 -2.04
CA GLY A 291 -20.14 -6.88 -2.08
C GLY A 291 -19.19 -7.88 -1.43
N MET A 292 -17.89 -7.61 -1.52
CA MET A 292 -16.88 -8.41 -0.80
C MET A 292 -16.94 -8.11 0.71
N THR A 293 -16.86 -9.17 1.50
CA THR A 293 -16.69 -9.08 2.96
C THR A 293 -15.21 -9.01 3.35
N GLY A 294 -14.32 -9.60 2.55
CA GLY A 294 -12.91 -9.82 2.88
C GLY A 294 -12.61 -11.26 3.33
N LEU A 295 -13.64 -12.06 3.65
CA LEU A 295 -13.48 -13.47 3.98
C LEU A 295 -13.57 -14.31 2.69
N LYS A 296 -12.39 -14.72 2.22
CA LYS A 296 -12.20 -15.42 0.95
C LYS A 296 -11.60 -16.79 1.20
N TYR A 297 -12.36 -17.84 0.92
CA TYR A 297 -12.05 -19.20 1.37
C TYR A 297 -11.45 -20.10 0.30
N HIS A 298 -11.35 -19.63 -0.94
CA HIS A 298 -10.92 -20.46 -2.04
C HIS A 298 -9.50 -20.07 -2.47
N ARG A 299 -8.79 -21.03 -3.05
CA ARG A 299 -7.50 -20.83 -3.71
C ARG A 299 -7.65 -20.73 -5.22
N ILE A 300 -6.65 -20.16 -5.88
CA ILE A 300 -6.57 -20.14 -7.34
C ILE A 300 -6.51 -21.59 -7.82
N THR A 301 -7.48 -21.99 -8.64
CA THR A 301 -7.58 -23.38 -9.15
C THR A 301 -7.53 -23.42 -10.68
N GLY A 302 -8.12 -22.41 -11.32
CA GLY A 302 -8.26 -22.31 -12.77
C GLY A 302 -9.08 -21.08 -13.16
N PRO A 303 -9.41 -20.93 -14.45
CA PRO A 303 -10.11 -19.74 -14.97
C PRO A 303 -11.63 -19.74 -14.74
N THR A 304 -12.20 -20.82 -14.22
CA THR A 304 -13.65 -20.97 -14.00
C THR A 304 -14.05 -20.59 -12.58
N ASP A 305 -15.35 -20.47 -12.31
CA ASP A 305 -15.90 -20.19 -10.97
C ASP A 305 -15.85 -21.40 -10.02
N GLN A 306 -15.54 -22.59 -10.53
CA GLN A 306 -15.31 -23.78 -9.71
C GLN A 306 -13.91 -23.69 -9.11
N LYS A 307 -13.85 -23.38 -7.81
CA LYS A 307 -12.59 -23.27 -7.07
C LYS A 307 -12.54 -24.27 -5.92
N GLU A 308 -11.33 -24.70 -5.61
CA GLU A 308 -11.03 -25.49 -4.43
C GLU A 308 -10.77 -24.58 -3.22
N VAL A 309 -10.85 -25.17 -2.03
CA VAL A 309 -10.57 -24.53 -0.73
C VAL A 309 -9.08 -24.49 -0.48
#